data_AF-W5W8Z5-F1
#
_entry.id   AF-W5W8Z5-F1
#
_cell.length_a   1.000
_cell.length_b   1.000
_cell.length_c   1.000
_cell.angle_alpha   90.00
_cell.angle_beta   90.00
_cell.angle_gamma   90.00
#
_symmetry.space_group_name_H-M   'P 1'
#
loop_
_entity.id
_entity.type
_entity.pdbx_description
1 polymer ?
#
loop_
_entity_poly.entity_id
_entity_poly.type
_entity_poly.pdbx_seq_one_letter_code
_entity_poly.pdbx_strand_id
1 'polypeptide(L)'
;MKLNLVRHSMTSPRARLLVLGAVLGLLLAAGTLAVGATALFSTTVAADLIAAALAVWAVGWLLGPLFAGGGEGDLRPEQFALLPVSPRRLATGLLGARLGALPVLVALPAVLAQLVIVVLASRVVVGLLGEVMRSRLGAALVAVPWAVIIAAVCDGGVLLYALGQNSVLTRGFDPWLGSLLRALPSGWGLVSVETAGGTAWPLAFGVLAGMGVLVLALLAVWSVLLGRRTTGALAARARVGGTALGRGLPRTPLGAVVAKELRTWSRDMLRSYYWFFALAFSLALCLLPLVAGLTIYLPWAGSLVAIMAAAVGVNLYSADGSALWISLMTPGVLRADLRGRQLAWLLVVAPTSLVITVLGLALGADPQRRGDRRGRGPHGPAGGVRAAAPA
;
A
#
# COMPACT_ATOMS: atom_id res chain seq x y z
N MET A 1 -4.85 -36.15 10.70
CA MET A 1 -3.93 -35.89 9.56
C MET A 1 -3.81 -34.40 9.20
N LYS A 2 -4.92 -33.65 9.04
CA LYS A 2 -4.93 -32.18 8.75
C LYS A 2 -4.16 -31.33 9.79
N LEU A 3 -4.31 -31.64 11.08
CA LEU A 3 -3.55 -31.02 12.18
C LEU A 3 -2.05 -31.32 12.09
N ASN A 4 -1.66 -32.53 11.70
CA ASN A 4 -0.25 -32.90 11.55
C ASN A 4 0.38 -32.26 10.32
N LEU A 5 -0.41 -32.01 9.27
CA LEU A 5 0.04 -31.36 8.03
C LEU A 5 0.14 -29.83 8.19
N VAL A 6 -0.76 -29.20 8.96
CA VAL A 6 -0.58 -27.82 9.44
C VAL A 6 0.64 -27.72 10.36
N ARG A 7 0.81 -28.67 11.28
CA ARG A 7 1.97 -28.74 12.18
C ARG A 7 3.31 -28.91 11.45
N HIS A 8 3.35 -29.61 10.31
CA HIS A 8 4.56 -29.80 9.49
C HIS A 8 4.78 -28.73 8.41
N SER A 9 3.72 -28.10 7.90
CA SER A 9 3.83 -26.96 6.96
C SER A 9 4.12 -25.63 7.67
N MET A 10 3.84 -25.56 8.97
CA MET A 10 4.30 -24.54 9.90
C MET A 10 5.80 -24.70 10.21
N THR A 11 6.63 -24.52 9.20
CA THR A 11 8.03 -24.16 9.47
C THR A 11 8.05 -22.83 10.21
N SER A 12 8.87 -22.76 11.25
CA SER A 12 8.83 -21.72 12.29
C SER A 12 8.76 -20.26 11.79
N PRO A 13 9.31 -19.84 10.62
CA PRO A 13 9.19 -18.46 10.16
C PRO A 13 7.77 -18.10 9.69
N ARG A 14 7.13 -18.98 8.90
CA ARG A 14 5.79 -18.74 8.34
C ARG A 14 4.71 -18.77 9.42
N ALA A 15 4.84 -19.68 10.39
CA ALA A 15 3.94 -19.74 11.53
C ALA A 15 4.03 -18.48 12.40
N ARG A 16 5.25 -17.98 12.65
CA ARG A 16 5.47 -16.73 13.40
C ARG A 16 4.89 -15.52 12.68
N LEU A 17 5.08 -15.40 11.36
CA LEU A 17 4.49 -14.32 10.56
C LEU A 17 2.95 -14.36 10.57
N LEU A 18 2.36 -15.57 10.51
CA LEU A 18 0.91 -15.73 10.54
C LEU A 18 0.34 -15.39 11.93
N VAL A 19 0.97 -15.85 13.00
CA VAL A 19 0.57 -15.52 14.38
C VAL A 19 0.74 -14.01 14.63
N LEU A 20 1.87 -13.42 14.21
CA LEU A 20 2.11 -11.98 14.35
C LEU A 20 1.04 -11.19 13.58
N GLY A 21 0.75 -11.57 12.33
CA GLY A 21 -0.29 -10.95 11.52
C GLY A 21 -1.70 -11.12 12.12
N ALA A 22 -2.01 -12.29 12.68
CA ALA A 22 -3.29 -12.56 13.33
C ALA A 22 -3.46 -11.75 14.64
N VAL A 23 -2.41 -11.69 15.47
CA VAL A 23 -2.42 -10.89 16.71
C VAL A 23 -2.54 -9.40 16.38
N LEU A 24 -1.75 -8.91 15.44
CA LEU A 24 -1.79 -7.50 15.03
C LEU A 24 -3.16 -7.14 14.41
N GLY A 25 -3.72 -8.03 13.59
CA GLY A 25 -5.07 -7.88 13.04
C GLY A 25 -6.17 -7.88 14.12
N LEU A 26 -6.08 -8.77 15.11
CA LEU A 26 -7.01 -8.81 16.26
C LEU A 26 -6.92 -7.56 17.12
N LEU A 27 -5.71 -7.05 17.37
CA LEU A 27 -5.51 -5.80 18.12
C LEU A 27 -6.09 -4.59 17.38
N LEU A 28 -5.87 -4.49 16.06
CA LEU A 28 -6.45 -3.43 15.23
C LEU A 28 -7.99 -3.52 15.16
N ALA A 29 -8.53 -4.74 15.07
CA ALA A 29 -9.98 -4.99 15.10
C ALA A 29 -10.57 -4.60 16.47
N ALA A 30 -9.92 -5.00 17.57
CA ALA A 30 -10.32 -4.62 18.92
C ALA A 30 -10.28 -3.10 19.13
N GLY A 31 -9.26 -2.41 18.60
CA GLY A 31 -9.18 -0.95 18.61
C GLY A 31 -10.31 -0.29 17.83
N THR A 32 -10.67 -0.83 16.66
CA THR A 32 -11.80 -0.33 15.85
C THR A 32 -13.13 -0.50 16.59
N LEU A 33 -13.32 -1.63 17.27
CA LEU A 33 -14.50 -1.89 18.10
C LEU A 33 -14.53 -0.97 19.34
N ALA A 34 -13.38 -0.67 19.95
CA ALA A 34 -13.27 0.23 21.09
C ALA A 34 -13.65 1.68 20.73
N VAL A 35 -13.31 2.14 19.52
CA VAL A 35 -13.73 3.46 19.01
C VAL A 35 -15.26 3.57 18.93
N GLY A 36 -15.95 2.49 18.54
CA GLY A 36 -17.42 2.47 18.50
C GLY A 36 -18.10 2.22 19.86
N ALA A 37 -17.41 1.58 20.80
CA ALA A 37 -17.98 1.17 22.09
C ALA A 37 -17.84 2.22 23.20
N THR A 38 -16.90 3.17 23.05
CA THR A 38 -16.62 4.18 24.07
C THR A 38 -17.51 5.41 23.92
N ALA A 39 -18.03 5.94 25.03
CA ALA A 39 -18.80 7.18 25.07
C ALA A 39 -17.92 8.46 24.89
N LEU A 40 -16.73 8.29 24.32
CA LEU A 40 -15.73 9.35 24.14
C LEU A 40 -16.07 10.27 22.96
N PHE A 41 -16.94 9.83 22.04
CA PHE A 41 -17.32 10.55 20.83
C PHE A 41 -18.85 10.64 20.71
N SER A 42 -19.35 11.67 20.05
CA SER A 42 -20.77 11.73 19.66
C SER A 42 -21.08 10.62 18.66
N THR A 43 -22.33 10.14 18.64
CA THR A 43 -22.76 8.99 17.83
C THR A 43 -22.46 9.16 16.34
N THR A 44 -22.52 10.39 15.84
CA THR A 44 -22.18 10.75 14.46
C THR A 44 -20.68 10.64 14.19
N VAL A 45 -19.84 11.14 15.10
CA VAL A 45 -18.37 11.08 14.98
C VAL A 45 -17.88 9.63 15.07
N ALA A 46 -18.46 8.84 16.00
CA ALA A 46 -18.13 7.42 16.11
C ALA A 46 -18.48 6.65 14.83
N ALA A 47 -19.64 6.92 14.22
CA ALA A 47 -20.06 6.28 12.97
C ALA A 47 -19.11 6.61 11.80
N ASP A 48 -18.70 7.87 11.64
CA ASP A 48 -17.78 8.25 10.56
C ASP A 48 -16.36 7.70 10.78
N LEU A 49 -15.89 7.64 12.03
CA LEU A 49 -14.60 7.00 12.37
C LEU A 49 -14.61 5.49 12.06
N ILE A 50 -15.72 4.81 12.34
CA ILE A 50 -15.89 3.39 11.97
C ILE A 50 -15.92 3.24 10.45
N ALA A 51 -16.64 4.10 9.72
CA ALA A 51 -16.68 4.07 8.25
C ALA A 51 -15.28 4.28 7.64
N ALA A 52 -14.52 5.23 8.18
CA ALA A 52 -13.13 5.47 7.79
C ALA A 52 -12.24 4.26 8.10
N ALA A 53 -12.36 3.67 9.29
CA ALA A 53 -11.61 2.46 9.67
C ALA A 53 -11.95 1.27 8.76
N LEU A 54 -13.22 1.07 8.40
CA LEU A 54 -13.66 0.04 7.46
C LEU A 54 -13.13 0.29 6.06
N ALA A 55 -13.06 1.54 5.60
CA ALA A 55 -12.43 1.89 4.33
C ALA A 55 -10.93 1.56 4.33
N VAL A 56 -10.22 1.91 5.40
CA VAL A 56 -8.79 1.56 5.58
C VAL A 56 -8.60 0.03 5.59
N TRP A 57 -9.46 -0.69 6.30
CA TRP A 57 -9.44 -2.16 6.30
C TRP A 57 -9.72 -2.73 4.92
N ALA A 58 -10.71 -2.23 4.19
CA ALA A 58 -11.02 -2.68 2.83
C ALA A 58 -9.81 -2.48 1.90
N VAL A 59 -9.14 -1.33 1.99
CA VAL A 59 -7.88 -1.06 1.27
C VAL A 59 -6.80 -2.07 1.65
N GLY A 60 -6.60 -2.32 2.96
CA GLY A 60 -5.64 -3.31 3.45
C GLY A 60 -5.92 -4.72 2.93
N TRP A 61 -7.17 -5.14 2.86
CA TRP A 61 -7.56 -6.46 2.33
C TRP A 61 -7.47 -6.56 0.80
N LEU A 62 -7.74 -5.48 0.07
CA LEU A 62 -7.55 -5.45 -1.38
C LEU A 62 -6.08 -5.67 -1.75
N LEU A 63 -5.18 -5.13 -0.94
CA LEU A 63 -3.75 -5.01 -1.25
C LEU A 63 -2.91 -6.08 -0.55
N GLY A 64 -3.36 -6.64 0.57
CA GLY A 64 -2.64 -7.68 1.33
C GLY A 64 -2.17 -8.87 0.49
N PRO A 65 -3.00 -9.43 -0.43
CA PRO A 65 -2.58 -10.53 -1.30
C PRO A 65 -1.44 -10.20 -2.27
N LEU A 66 -1.15 -8.92 -2.53
CA LEU A 66 -0.01 -8.50 -3.34
C LEU A 66 1.34 -8.76 -2.62
N PHE A 67 1.35 -8.74 -1.28
CA PHE A 67 2.56 -8.91 -0.45
C PHE A 67 2.76 -10.32 0.07
N ALA A 68 1.67 -11.07 0.21
CA ALA A 68 1.72 -12.46 0.66
C ALA A 68 2.32 -13.43 -0.38
N GLY A 69 2.76 -12.92 -1.55
CA GLY A 69 3.21 -13.74 -2.67
C GLY A 69 2.02 -14.37 -3.38
N GLY A 70 1.35 -13.60 -4.21
CA GLY A 70 0.25 -14.12 -5.03
C GLY A 70 0.74 -15.25 -5.95
N GLY A 71 0.39 -16.49 -5.61
CA GLY A 71 0.25 -17.57 -6.60
C GLY A 71 1.09 -18.84 -6.48
N GLU A 72 1.90 -19.06 -5.45
CA GLU A 72 2.69 -20.33 -5.32
C GLU A 72 2.32 -21.20 -4.12
N GLY A 73 1.06 -21.13 -3.72
CA GLY A 73 0.47 -22.03 -2.71
C GLY A 73 -1.01 -22.32 -2.94
N ASP A 74 -1.51 -22.10 -4.16
CA ASP A 74 -2.89 -22.43 -4.51
C ASP A 74 -3.01 -23.97 -4.54
N LEU A 75 -3.45 -24.53 -3.42
CA LEU A 75 -4.05 -25.86 -3.38
C LEU A 75 -5.10 -25.93 -4.47
N ARG A 76 -4.92 -26.88 -5.39
CA ARG A 76 -5.74 -27.00 -6.60
C ARG A 76 -7.22 -27.08 -6.22
N PRO A 77 -8.12 -26.36 -6.92
CA PRO A 77 -9.57 -26.38 -6.65
C PRO A 77 -10.16 -27.81 -6.63
N GLU A 78 -9.54 -28.73 -7.37
CA GLU A 78 -9.87 -30.16 -7.43
C GLU A 78 -9.80 -30.87 -6.06
N GLN A 79 -9.03 -30.34 -5.08
CA GLN A 79 -8.82 -30.96 -3.78
C GLN A 79 -9.86 -30.56 -2.71
N PHE A 80 -10.73 -29.58 -3.01
CA PHE A 80 -11.78 -29.11 -2.10
C PHE A 80 -13.19 -29.59 -2.46
N ALA A 81 -13.32 -30.45 -3.49
CA ALA A 81 -14.60 -31.01 -3.93
C ALA A 81 -15.24 -32.03 -2.95
N LEU A 82 -14.61 -32.35 -1.81
CA LEU A 82 -15.03 -33.46 -0.94
C LEU A 82 -15.09 -33.13 0.57
N LEU A 83 -15.20 -31.87 1.00
CA LEU A 83 -15.27 -31.56 2.44
C LEU A 83 -16.48 -30.69 2.83
N PRO A 84 -17.44 -31.25 3.61
CA PRO A 84 -18.57 -30.51 4.17
C PRO A 84 -18.19 -29.93 5.55
N VAL A 85 -18.18 -28.59 5.70
CA VAL A 85 -18.14 -27.95 7.02
C VAL A 85 -18.98 -26.68 7.02
N SER A 86 -19.85 -26.53 8.03
CA SER A 86 -20.79 -25.43 8.18
C SER A 86 -20.26 -24.33 9.13
N PRO A 87 -20.08 -23.08 8.67
CA PRO A 87 -19.55 -21.93 9.45
C PRO A 87 -20.50 -21.33 10.50
N ARG A 88 -21.64 -21.94 10.79
CA ARG A 88 -22.82 -21.24 11.33
C ARG A 88 -22.89 -21.09 12.86
N ARG A 89 -21.99 -21.73 13.61
CA ARG A 89 -22.06 -21.72 15.09
C ARG A 89 -20.99 -20.90 15.81
N LEU A 90 -20.03 -20.33 15.08
CA LEU A 90 -19.02 -19.44 15.66
C LEU A 90 -19.40 -17.95 15.52
N ALA A 91 -20.12 -17.59 14.45
CA ALA A 91 -20.50 -16.21 14.15
C ALA A 91 -21.68 -15.69 14.99
N THR A 92 -22.54 -16.58 15.50
CA THR A 92 -23.75 -16.22 16.25
C THR A 92 -23.49 -15.84 17.71
N GLY A 93 -22.36 -16.25 18.29
CA GLY A 93 -22.04 -16.02 19.69
C GLY A 93 -21.52 -14.62 20.04
N LEU A 94 -21.01 -13.86 19.07
CA LEU A 94 -20.36 -12.56 19.31
C LEU A 94 -21.18 -11.33 18.85
N LEU A 95 -22.29 -11.54 18.14
CA LEU A 95 -23.07 -10.46 17.51
C LEU A 95 -24.35 -10.06 18.28
N GLY A 96 -24.70 -10.74 19.37
CA GLY A 96 -25.91 -10.48 20.15
C GLY A 96 -25.75 -9.50 21.33
N ALA A 97 -24.56 -8.96 21.57
CA ALA A 97 -24.27 -8.34 22.86
C ALA A 97 -24.65 -6.85 23.01
N ARG A 98 -25.17 -6.14 21.99
CA ARG A 98 -25.53 -4.71 22.19
C ARG A 98 -26.62 -4.06 21.32
N LEU A 99 -27.22 -4.75 20.35
CA LEU A 99 -28.33 -4.20 19.56
C LEU A 99 -29.37 -5.33 19.39
N GLY A 100 -30.65 -5.02 19.56
CA GLY A 100 -31.73 -6.02 19.69
C GLY A 100 -31.80 -7.08 18.58
N ALA A 101 -32.65 -8.09 18.77
CA ALA A 101 -32.71 -9.28 17.91
C ALA A 101 -33.05 -9.04 16.43
N LEU A 102 -33.68 -7.90 16.09
CA LEU A 102 -34.13 -7.55 14.74
C LEU A 102 -32.99 -7.04 13.82
N PRO A 103 -32.12 -6.11 14.24
CA PRO A 103 -30.92 -5.71 13.48
C PRO A 103 -29.96 -6.85 13.12
N VAL A 104 -29.93 -7.94 13.90
CA VAL A 104 -29.05 -9.10 13.67
C VAL A 104 -29.37 -9.81 12.35
N LEU A 105 -30.64 -9.81 11.93
CA LEU A 105 -31.09 -10.42 10.66
C LEU A 105 -30.55 -9.70 9.42
N VAL A 106 -30.22 -8.40 9.54
CA VAL A 106 -29.65 -7.56 8.47
C VAL A 106 -28.13 -7.53 8.58
N ALA A 107 -27.60 -7.50 9.81
CA ALA A 107 -26.17 -7.43 10.07
C ALA A 107 -25.41 -8.67 9.56
N LEU A 108 -25.95 -9.88 9.76
CA LEU A 108 -25.26 -11.10 9.34
C LEU A 108 -25.11 -11.21 7.81
N PRO A 109 -26.18 -11.00 6.99
CA PRO A 109 -26.04 -10.91 5.53
C PRO A 109 -25.12 -9.77 5.08
N ALA A 110 -25.20 -8.60 5.71
CA ALA A 110 -24.36 -7.45 5.37
C ALA A 110 -22.88 -7.78 5.56
N VAL A 111 -22.51 -8.38 6.69
CA VAL A 111 -21.11 -8.78 6.98
C VAL A 111 -20.61 -9.84 5.99
N LEU A 112 -21.44 -10.85 5.68
CA LEU A 112 -21.06 -11.89 4.71
C LEU A 112 -20.93 -11.33 3.30
N ALA A 113 -21.86 -10.47 2.88
CA ALA A 113 -21.78 -9.79 1.59
C ALA A 113 -20.55 -8.89 1.51
N GLN A 114 -20.23 -8.15 2.57
CA GLN A 114 -19.04 -7.31 2.65
C GLN A 114 -17.76 -8.14 2.51
N LEU A 115 -17.67 -9.28 3.21
CA LEU A 115 -16.55 -10.20 3.11
C LEU A 115 -16.38 -10.71 1.67
N VAL A 116 -17.47 -11.14 1.03
CA VAL A 116 -17.46 -11.64 -0.35
C VAL A 116 -17.04 -10.53 -1.32
N ILE A 117 -17.55 -9.31 -1.17
CA ILE A 117 -17.15 -8.15 -1.98
C ILE A 117 -15.63 -7.92 -1.85
N VAL A 118 -15.11 -7.89 -0.63
CA VAL A 118 -13.68 -7.64 -0.38
C VAL A 118 -12.81 -8.74 -1.01
N VAL A 119 -13.19 -10.00 -0.85
CA VAL A 119 -12.45 -11.13 -1.44
C VAL A 119 -12.48 -11.10 -2.97
N LEU A 120 -13.65 -10.90 -3.57
CA LEU A 120 -13.79 -10.84 -5.02
C LEU A 120 -13.11 -9.63 -5.61
N ALA A 121 -13.25 -8.47 -4.98
CA ALA A 121 -12.57 -7.26 -5.40
C ALA A 121 -11.05 -7.44 -5.35
N SER A 122 -10.51 -8.12 -4.32
CA SER A 122 -9.08 -8.47 -4.28
C SER A 122 -8.68 -9.37 -5.45
N ARG A 123 -9.47 -10.41 -5.76
CA ARG A 123 -9.21 -11.30 -6.91
C ARG A 123 -9.28 -10.58 -8.24
N VAL A 124 -10.24 -9.67 -8.41
CA VAL A 124 -10.36 -8.81 -9.60
C VAL A 124 -9.16 -7.87 -9.71
N VAL A 125 -8.77 -7.21 -8.62
CA VAL A 125 -7.59 -6.33 -8.57
C VAL A 125 -6.34 -7.10 -8.96
N VAL A 126 -6.07 -8.25 -8.34
CA VAL A 126 -4.95 -9.13 -8.72
C VAL A 126 -5.05 -9.51 -10.20
N GLY A 127 -6.26 -9.84 -10.67
CA GLY A 127 -6.65 -10.09 -12.06
C GLY A 127 -6.19 -9.00 -13.03
N LEU A 128 -6.60 -7.77 -12.75
CA LEU A 128 -6.32 -6.57 -13.53
C LEU A 128 -4.85 -6.18 -13.45
N LEU A 129 -4.20 -6.27 -12.28
CA LEU A 129 -2.78 -6.01 -12.13
C LEU A 129 -1.95 -6.85 -13.12
N GLY A 130 -2.25 -8.15 -13.25
CA GLY A 130 -1.54 -9.02 -14.19
C GLY A 130 -1.79 -8.68 -15.67
N GLU A 131 -2.89 -7.99 -16.01
CA GLU A 131 -3.12 -7.48 -17.37
C GLU A 131 -2.42 -6.12 -17.58
N VAL A 132 -2.48 -5.24 -16.58
CA VAL A 132 -1.94 -3.89 -16.61
C VAL A 132 -0.41 -3.91 -16.60
N MET A 133 0.23 -4.84 -15.87
CA MET A 133 1.68 -5.06 -15.84
C MET A 133 2.26 -5.59 -17.16
N ARG A 134 1.54 -5.48 -18.28
CA ARG A 134 2.07 -5.71 -19.64
C ARG A 134 2.69 -4.45 -20.23
N SER A 135 2.53 -3.28 -19.60
CA SER A 135 3.07 -1.99 -20.08
C SER A 135 3.71 -1.16 -18.97
N ARG A 136 4.72 -0.35 -19.31
CA ARG A 136 5.39 0.55 -18.34
C ARG A 136 4.43 1.52 -17.67
N LEU A 137 3.46 2.04 -18.42
CA LEU A 137 2.39 2.88 -17.89
C LEU A 137 1.57 2.09 -16.86
N GLY A 138 1.27 0.82 -17.15
CA GLY A 138 0.59 -0.05 -16.21
C GLY A 138 1.38 -0.33 -14.93
N ALA A 139 2.70 -0.54 -15.01
CA ALA A 139 3.53 -0.63 -13.82
C ALA A 139 3.46 0.64 -12.96
N ALA A 140 3.43 1.83 -13.57
CA ALA A 140 3.24 3.08 -12.83
C ALA A 140 1.84 3.16 -12.19
N LEU A 141 0.78 2.80 -12.91
CA LEU A 141 -0.59 2.81 -12.40
C LEU A 141 -0.78 1.89 -11.19
N VAL A 142 -0.02 0.80 -11.12
CA VAL A 142 -0.05 -0.11 -9.97
C VAL A 142 0.82 0.43 -8.84
N ALA A 143 2.04 0.87 -9.15
CA ALA A 143 3.03 1.27 -8.16
C ALA A 143 2.64 2.54 -7.39
N VAL A 144 2.11 3.56 -8.08
CA VAL A 144 1.90 4.88 -7.50
C VAL A 144 0.84 4.88 -6.39
N PRO A 145 -0.40 4.37 -6.58
CA PRO A 145 -1.40 4.36 -5.52
C PRO A 145 -0.92 3.57 -4.31
N TRP A 146 -0.25 2.44 -4.57
CA TRP A 146 0.29 1.60 -3.51
C TRP A 146 1.38 2.33 -2.70
N ALA A 147 2.31 2.99 -3.38
CA ALA A 147 3.38 3.75 -2.76
C ALA A 147 2.85 4.88 -1.87
N VAL A 148 1.81 5.59 -2.32
CA VAL A 148 1.14 6.63 -1.54
C VAL A 148 0.49 6.06 -0.28
N ILE A 149 -0.18 4.91 -0.40
CA ILE A 149 -0.82 4.25 0.75
C ILE A 149 0.22 3.85 1.79
N ILE A 150 1.33 3.21 1.41
CA ILE A 150 2.38 2.87 2.38
C ILE A 150 2.96 4.13 2.99
N ALA A 151 3.26 5.16 2.20
CA ALA A 151 3.81 6.41 2.72
C ALA A 151 2.88 7.04 3.77
N ALA A 152 1.57 7.08 3.50
CA ALA A 152 0.59 7.56 4.47
C ALA A 152 0.54 6.73 5.75
N VAL A 153 0.69 5.40 5.67
CA VAL A 153 0.80 4.54 6.86
C VAL A 153 2.06 4.85 7.65
N CYS A 154 3.20 5.08 6.99
CA CYS A 154 4.44 5.50 7.64
C CYS A 154 4.31 6.87 8.32
N ASP A 155 3.55 7.79 7.72
CA ASP A 155 3.26 9.13 8.24
C ASP A 155 2.10 9.16 9.24
N GLY A 156 1.64 8.01 9.74
CA GLY A 156 0.47 7.92 10.63
C GLY A 156 0.51 8.92 11.80
N GLY A 157 1.68 9.13 12.43
CA GLY A 157 1.82 10.12 13.51
C GLY A 157 1.63 11.57 13.06
N VAL A 158 2.13 11.94 11.89
CA VAL A 158 1.99 13.29 11.31
C VAL A 158 0.55 13.53 10.86
N LEU A 159 -0.08 12.52 10.27
CA LEU A 159 -1.50 12.58 9.88
C LEU A 159 -2.40 12.70 11.11
N LEU A 160 -2.13 11.97 12.18
CA LEU A 160 -2.86 12.10 13.45
C LEU A 160 -2.68 13.49 14.08
N TYR A 161 -1.47 14.05 14.03
CA TYR A 161 -1.22 15.42 14.47
C TYR A 161 -2.02 16.44 13.63
N ALA A 162 -2.02 16.31 12.30
CA ALA A 162 -2.79 17.16 11.40
C ALA A 162 -4.30 17.07 11.64
N LEU A 163 -4.82 15.85 11.89
CA LEU A 163 -6.22 15.62 12.24
C LEU A 163 -6.58 16.26 13.59
N GLY A 164 -5.67 16.23 14.56
CA GLY A 164 -5.83 16.89 15.86
C GLY A 164 -5.93 18.41 15.76
N GLN A 165 -5.10 19.03 14.90
CA GLN A 165 -5.16 20.48 14.64
C GLN A 165 -6.51 20.91 14.03
N ASN A 166 -7.07 20.08 13.14
CA ASN A 166 -8.31 20.40 12.43
C ASN A 166 -9.59 20.14 13.25
N SER A 167 -9.49 19.80 14.55
CA SER A 167 -10.63 19.50 15.42
C SER A 167 -11.56 18.41 14.88
N VAL A 168 -11.10 17.56 13.95
CA VAL A 168 -11.93 16.53 13.28
C VAL A 168 -12.46 15.51 14.29
N LEU A 169 -11.67 15.19 15.31
CA LEU A 169 -12.04 14.26 16.37
C LEU A 169 -13.15 14.80 17.30
N THR A 170 -13.36 16.12 17.34
CA THR A 170 -14.38 16.77 18.18
C THR A 170 -15.58 17.30 17.39
N ARG A 171 -15.37 17.77 16.15
CA ARG A 171 -16.44 18.30 15.27
C ARG A 171 -16.98 17.27 14.26
N GLY A 172 -16.29 16.15 14.08
CA GLY A 172 -16.59 15.17 13.03
C GLY A 172 -15.91 15.52 11.70
N PHE A 173 -16.07 14.62 10.72
CA PHE A 173 -15.62 14.88 9.36
C PHE A 173 -16.53 15.93 8.68
N ASP A 174 -16.02 16.60 7.66
CA ASP A 174 -16.86 17.45 6.82
C ASP A 174 -18.03 16.64 6.23
N PRO A 175 -19.23 17.23 6.08
CA PRO A 175 -20.42 16.52 5.63
C PRO A 175 -20.27 15.78 4.30
N TRP A 176 -19.48 16.36 3.38
CA TRP A 176 -19.20 15.75 2.08
C TRP A 176 -18.37 14.46 2.21
N LEU A 177 -17.40 14.43 3.14
CA LEU A 177 -16.50 13.31 3.35
C LEU A 177 -17.21 12.16 4.08
N GLY A 178 -18.04 12.47 5.08
CA GLY A 178 -18.92 11.48 5.72
C GLY A 178 -19.90 10.84 4.72
N SER A 179 -20.49 11.67 3.85
CA SER A 179 -21.38 11.18 2.78
C SER A 179 -20.64 10.30 1.77
N LEU A 180 -19.42 10.69 1.38
CA LEU A 180 -18.59 9.91 0.45
C LEU A 180 -18.21 8.55 1.06
N LEU A 181 -17.76 8.51 2.32
CA LEU A 181 -17.40 7.27 3.00
C LEU A 181 -18.57 6.30 3.14
N ARG A 182 -19.78 6.81 3.38
CA ARG A 182 -21.01 6.01 3.44
C ARG A 182 -21.52 5.58 2.06
N ALA A 183 -21.23 6.37 1.02
CA ALA A 183 -21.53 6.04 -0.37
C ALA A 183 -20.58 4.99 -0.96
N LEU A 184 -19.38 4.81 -0.39
CA LEU A 184 -18.45 3.77 -0.83
C LEU A 184 -18.99 2.36 -0.50
N PRO A 185 -18.68 1.34 -1.33
CA PRO A 185 -19.06 -0.06 -1.06
C PRO A 185 -18.56 -0.60 0.29
N SER A 186 -17.56 0.03 0.90
CA SER A 186 -17.10 -0.28 2.27
C SER A 186 -18.06 0.18 3.36
N GLY A 187 -18.89 1.19 3.10
CA GLY A 187 -19.86 1.76 4.05
C GLY A 187 -21.26 1.17 3.95
N TRP A 188 -21.59 0.44 2.87
CA TRP A 188 -22.96 -0.03 2.61
C TRP A 188 -23.48 -1.01 3.67
N GLY A 189 -22.62 -1.87 4.23
CA GLY A 189 -23.00 -2.73 5.35
C GLY A 189 -23.38 -1.94 6.60
N LEU A 190 -22.67 -0.85 6.91
CA LEU A 190 -22.99 0.05 8.02
C LEU A 190 -24.32 0.76 7.77
N VAL A 191 -24.50 1.33 6.57
CA VAL A 191 -25.73 2.03 6.16
C VAL A 191 -26.96 1.11 6.22
N SER A 192 -26.83 -0.15 5.81
CA SER A 192 -27.95 -1.11 5.89
C SER A 192 -28.40 -1.39 7.33
N VAL A 193 -27.47 -1.42 8.29
CA VAL A 193 -27.76 -1.69 9.71
C VAL A 193 -28.32 -0.43 10.38
N GLU A 194 -27.76 0.74 10.07
CA GLU A 194 -28.23 2.04 10.57
C GLU A 194 -29.66 2.34 10.11
N THR A 195 -29.96 2.12 8.82
CA THR A 195 -31.32 2.32 8.25
C THR A 195 -32.33 1.29 8.77
N ALA A 196 -31.92 0.05 9.06
CA ALA A 196 -32.76 -0.94 9.70
C ALA A 196 -33.09 -0.59 11.17
N GLY A 197 -32.16 0.07 11.87
CA GLY A 197 -32.40 0.60 13.22
C GLY A 197 -33.38 1.79 13.26
N GLY A 198 -33.42 2.57 12.19
CA GLY A 198 -34.27 3.78 12.06
C GLY A 198 -35.68 3.55 11.50
N THR A 199 -36.18 2.30 11.45
CA THR A 199 -37.48 1.88 10.86
C THR A 199 -37.60 1.95 9.33
N ALA A 200 -36.55 2.36 8.62
CA ALA A 200 -36.53 2.49 7.16
C ALA A 200 -36.14 1.17 6.45
N TRP A 201 -36.92 0.11 6.68
CA TRP A 201 -36.67 -1.23 6.14
C TRP A 201 -36.50 -1.31 4.62
N PRO A 202 -37.27 -0.59 3.78
CA PRO A 202 -37.08 -0.64 2.32
C PRO A 202 -35.70 -0.17 1.86
N LEU A 203 -35.13 0.83 2.54
CA LEU A 203 -33.78 1.33 2.25
C LEU A 203 -32.72 0.32 2.71
N ALA A 204 -32.90 -0.31 3.87
CA ALA A 204 -31.99 -1.36 4.35
C ALA A 204 -31.91 -2.55 3.37
N PHE A 205 -33.06 -3.02 2.89
CA PHE A 205 -33.11 -4.09 1.88
C PHE A 205 -32.58 -3.64 0.51
N GLY A 206 -32.80 -2.39 0.12
CA GLY A 206 -32.26 -1.81 -1.12
C GLY A 206 -30.73 -1.77 -1.12
N VAL A 207 -30.10 -1.35 -0.02
CA VAL A 207 -28.64 -1.32 0.13
C VAL A 207 -28.06 -2.74 0.13
N LEU A 208 -28.70 -3.69 0.81
CA LEU A 208 -28.32 -5.10 0.76
C LEU A 208 -28.43 -5.70 -0.65
N ALA A 209 -29.49 -5.37 -1.39
CA ALA A 209 -29.64 -5.78 -2.78
C ALA A 209 -28.53 -5.18 -3.66
N GLY A 210 -28.17 -3.91 -3.46
CA GLY A 210 -27.04 -3.26 -4.11
C GLY A 210 -25.70 -3.97 -3.87
N MET A 211 -25.45 -4.43 -2.64
CA MET A 211 -24.29 -5.27 -2.32
C MET A 211 -24.32 -6.60 -3.09
N GLY A 212 -25.49 -7.24 -3.19
CA GLY A 212 -25.67 -8.47 -3.98
C GLY A 212 -25.38 -8.26 -5.47
N VAL A 213 -25.86 -7.16 -6.06
CA VAL A 213 -25.56 -6.79 -7.46
C VAL A 213 -24.06 -6.57 -7.66
N LEU A 214 -23.39 -5.89 -6.72
CA LEU A 214 -21.95 -5.67 -6.79
C LEU A 214 -21.16 -7.00 -6.74
N VAL A 215 -21.58 -7.95 -5.90
CA VAL A 215 -20.99 -9.30 -5.86
C VAL A 215 -21.12 -9.98 -7.22
N LEU A 216 -22.31 -9.96 -7.83
CA LEU A 216 -22.53 -10.57 -9.15
C LEU A 216 -21.69 -9.89 -10.24
N ALA A 217 -21.59 -8.57 -10.22
CA ALA A 217 -20.75 -7.81 -11.14
C ALA A 217 -19.26 -8.17 -10.99
N LEU A 218 -18.75 -8.24 -9.75
CA LEU A 218 -17.36 -8.62 -9.48
C LEU A 218 -17.08 -10.07 -9.91
N LEU A 219 -18.02 -11.01 -9.69
CA LEU A 219 -17.93 -12.38 -10.17
C LEU A 219 -17.85 -12.45 -11.71
N ALA A 220 -18.67 -11.68 -12.41
CA ALA A 220 -18.67 -11.62 -13.87
C ALA A 220 -17.35 -11.03 -14.41
N VAL A 221 -16.83 -9.97 -13.79
CA VAL A 221 -15.53 -9.40 -14.16
C VAL A 221 -14.41 -10.42 -13.91
N TRP A 222 -14.44 -11.10 -12.76
CA TRP A 222 -13.43 -12.10 -12.43
C TRP A 222 -13.45 -13.29 -13.39
N SER A 223 -14.63 -13.78 -13.80
CA SER A 223 -14.74 -14.89 -14.76
C SER A 223 -14.16 -14.52 -16.14
N VAL A 224 -14.40 -13.30 -16.61
CA VAL A 224 -13.81 -12.77 -17.85
C VAL A 224 -12.29 -12.66 -17.76
N LEU A 225 -11.76 -12.10 -16.66
CA LEU A 225 -10.32 -11.97 -16.44
C LEU A 225 -9.62 -13.33 -16.37
N LEU A 226 -10.29 -14.33 -15.77
CA LEU A 226 -9.78 -15.69 -15.70
C LEU A 226 -9.67 -16.32 -17.09
N GLY A 227 -10.68 -16.15 -17.94
CA GLY A 227 -10.66 -16.61 -19.34
C GLY A 227 -9.60 -15.92 -20.21
N ARG A 228 -9.36 -14.62 -20.00
CA ARG A 228 -8.30 -13.88 -20.72
C ARG A 228 -6.89 -14.30 -20.32
N ARG A 229 -6.67 -14.66 -19.05
CA ARG A 229 -5.36 -15.12 -18.56
C ARG A 229 -4.97 -16.49 -19.10
N THR A 230 -5.92 -17.40 -19.21
CA THR A 230 -5.67 -18.76 -19.72
C THR A 230 -5.44 -18.78 -21.23
N THR A 231 -6.08 -17.88 -21.97
CA THR A 231 -5.97 -17.81 -23.44
C THR A 231 -4.88 -16.86 -23.96
N GLY A 232 -4.58 -15.77 -23.22
CA GLY A 232 -3.69 -14.71 -23.68
C GLY A 232 -2.19 -14.98 -23.58
N ALA A 233 -1.76 -16.04 -22.88
CA ALA A 233 -0.34 -16.40 -22.72
C ALA A 233 0.32 -16.85 -24.04
N LEU A 234 -0.46 -17.34 -25.01
CA LEU A 234 0.02 -17.87 -26.29
C LEU A 234 0.12 -16.82 -27.42
N ALA A 235 -0.49 -15.64 -27.25
CA ALA A 235 -0.67 -14.67 -28.36
C ALA A 235 0.35 -13.51 -28.37
N ALA A 236 1.07 -13.25 -27.27
CA ALA A 236 1.93 -12.07 -27.16
C ALA A 236 3.33 -12.31 -27.74
N ARG A 237 3.46 -12.30 -29.08
CA ARG A 237 4.78 -12.09 -29.72
C ARG A 237 5.24 -10.67 -29.42
N ALA A 238 6.21 -10.51 -28.52
CA ALA A 238 6.84 -9.24 -28.23
C ALA A 238 7.54 -8.68 -29.48
N ARG A 239 7.15 -7.48 -29.92
CA ARG A 239 7.90 -6.73 -30.95
C ARG A 239 9.25 -6.32 -30.36
N VAL A 240 10.32 -6.75 -31.02
CA VAL A 240 11.70 -6.39 -30.64
C VAL A 240 11.98 -4.95 -31.11
N GLY A 241 11.59 -3.98 -30.29
CA GLY A 241 12.01 -2.58 -30.45
C GLY A 241 13.45 -2.40 -29.97
N GLY A 242 14.36 -2.01 -30.87
CA GLY A 242 15.75 -1.69 -30.54
C GLY A 242 15.83 -0.40 -29.73
N THR A 243 16.25 -0.48 -28.47
CA THR A 243 16.50 0.71 -27.65
C THR A 243 17.87 1.30 -27.99
N ALA A 244 17.93 2.63 -28.17
CA ALA A 244 19.18 3.35 -28.44
C ALA A 244 20.10 3.48 -27.21
N LEU A 245 19.57 3.17 -26.02
CA LEU A 245 20.29 3.14 -24.74
C LEU A 245 21.37 2.05 -24.76
N GLY A 246 22.62 2.50 -24.91
CA GLY A 246 23.82 1.65 -24.96
C GLY A 246 24.64 1.79 -26.24
N ARG A 247 24.21 2.61 -27.21
CA ARG A 247 25.07 3.03 -28.33
C ARG A 247 26.15 3.97 -27.79
N GLY A 248 27.41 3.57 -27.89
CA GLY A 248 28.57 4.37 -27.47
C GLY A 248 29.26 3.93 -26.17
N LEU A 249 28.81 2.85 -25.52
CA LEU A 249 29.56 2.29 -24.38
C LEU A 249 30.87 1.64 -24.85
N PRO A 250 31.95 1.69 -24.04
CA PRO A 250 33.21 1.05 -24.37
C PRO A 250 33.02 -0.44 -24.63
N ARG A 251 33.77 -1.00 -25.59
CA ARG A 251 33.80 -2.45 -25.89
C ARG A 251 34.64 -3.22 -24.86
N THR A 252 34.27 -3.07 -23.58
CA THR A 252 34.87 -3.77 -22.45
C THR A 252 33.82 -4.71 -21.82
N PRO A 253 34.25 -5.73 -21.05
CA PRO A 253 33.31 -6.58 -20.31
C PRO A 253 32.35 -5.78 -19.42
N LEU A 254 32.85 -4.71 -18.78
CA LEU A 254 32.04 -3.80 -17.97
C LEU A 254 31.03 -3.02 -18.83
N GLY A 255 31.45 -2.46 -19.96
CA GLY A 255 30.56 -1.74 -20.88
C GLY A 255 29.44 -2.64 -21.44
N ALA A 256 29.74 -3.92 -21.68
CA ALA A 256 28.74 -4.91 -22.10
C ALA A 256 27.68 -5.16 -21.03
N VAL A 257 28.09 -5.31 -19.75
CA VAL A 257 27.16 -5.47 -18.62
C VAL A 257 26.31 -4.22 -18.43
N VAL A 258 26.92 -3.03 -18.43
CA VAL A 258 26.18 -1.75 -18.30
C VAL A 258 25.15 -1.61 -19.42
N ALA A 259 25.53 -1.90 -20.67
CA ALA A 259 24.63 -1.82 -21.81
C ALA A 259 23.47 -2.82 -21.69
N LYS A 260 23.75 -4.05 -21.24
CA LYS A 260 22.72 -5.06 -20.95
C LYS A 260 21.75 -4.52 -19.92
N GLU A 261 22.24 -4.10 -18.76
CA GLU A 261 21.40 -3.66 -17.65
C GLU A 261 20.53 -2.46 -18.02
N LEU A 262 21.07 -1.44 -18.70
CA LEU A 262 20.27 -0.30 -19.16
C LEU A 262 19.13 -0.69 -20.13
N ARG A 263 19.37 -1.69 -20.98
CA ARG A 263 18.32 -2.28 -21.83
C ARG A 263 17.34 -3.17 -21.06
N THR A 264 17.79 -3.82 -19.99
CA THR A 264 16.92 -4.61 -19.11
C THR A 264 16.00 -3.68 -18.33
N TRP A 265 16.51 -2.60 -17.72
CA TRP A 265 15.69 -1.54 -17.11
C TRP A 265 14.65 -0.97 -18.09
N SER A 266 15.06 -0.85 -19.35
CA SER A 266 14.23 -0.79 -20.57
C SER A 266 12.89 -1.48 -20.58
N ARG A 267 13.01 -2.79 -20.37
CA ARG A 267 12.09 -3.82 -20.88
C ARG A 267 11.46 -4.62 -19.76
N ASP A 268 12.13 -4.69 -18.62
CA ASP A 268 11.67 -5.40 -17.44
C ASP A 268 10.60 -4.57 -16.71
N MET A 269 9.41 -5.15 -16.64
CA MET A 269 8.27 -4.52 -15.97
C MET A 269 8.47 -4.45 -14.47
N LEU A 270 9.07 -5.48 -13.88
CA LEU A 270 9.22 -5.57 -12.43
C LEU A 270 10.15 -4.46 -11.93
N ARG A 271 11.24 -4.21 -12.67
CA ARG A 271 12.14 -3.07 -12.42
C ARG A 271 11.46 -1.72 -12.64
N SER A 272 10.61 -1.60 -13.65
CA SER A 272 9.82 -0.38 -13.88
C SER A 272 8.84 -0.12 -12.73
N TYR A 273 8.16 -1.17 -12.23
CA TYR A 273 7.29 -1.11 -11.06
C TYR A 273 8.04 -0.64 -9.81
N TYR A 274 9.17 -1.27 -9.49
CA TYR A 274 9.98 -0.88 -8.33
C TYR A 274 10.50 0.55 -8.43
N TRP A 275 10.84 1.00 -9.64
CA TRP A 275 11.27 2.37 -9.88
C TRP A 275 10.16 3.39 -9.58
N PHE A 276 8.97 3.19 -10.17
CA PHE A 276 7.82 4.07 -9.91
C PHE A 276 7.39 4.03 -8.45
N PHE A 277 7.44 2.85 -7.83
CA PHE A 277 7.14 2.69 -6.41
C PHE A 277 8.10 3.52 -5.55
N ALA A 278 9.41 3.40 -5.79
CA ALA A 278 10.42 4.13 -5.03
C ALA A 278 10.27 5.66 -5.16
N LEU A 279 10.00 6.14 -6.37
CA LEU A 279 9.73 7.55 -6.63
C LEU A 279 8.47 8.05 -5.92
N ALA A 280 7.34 7.38 -6.16
CA ALA A 280 6.05 7.80 -5.61
C ALA A 280 6.02 7.71 -4.09
N PHE A 281 6.64 6.67 -3.51
CA PHE A 281 6.70 6.48 -2.07
C PHE A 281 7.47 7.62 -1.42
N SER A 282 8.67 7.90 -1.92
CA SER A 282 9.55 8.91 -1.33
C SER A 282 8.98 10.32 -1.47
N LEU A 283 8.34 10.62 -2.60
CA LEU A 283 7.64 11.88 -2.79
C LEU A 283 6.43 11.99 -1.88
N ALA A 284 5.59 10.95 -1.80
CA ALA A 284 4.43 10.96 -0.92
C ALA A 284 4.82 11.15 0.55
N LEU A 285 5.87 10.45 1.01
CA LEU A 285 6.40 10.55 2.36
C LEU A 285 6.89 11.98 2.71
N CYS A 286 7.37 12.74 1.72
CA CYS A 286 7.78 14.13 1.92
C CYS A 286 6.64 15.14 1.73
N LEU A 287 5.67 14.84 0.88
CA LEU A 287 4.57 15.75 0.54
C LEU A 287 3.40 15.65 1.50
N LEU A 288 3.10 14.48 2.07
CA LEU A 288 1.99 14.33 3.02
C LEU A 288 2.16 15.20 4.28
N PRO A 289 3.37 15.33 4.88
CA PRO A 289 3.59 16.24 6.00
C PRO A 289 3.36 17.73 5.69
N LEU A 290 3.34 18.15 4.42
CA LEU A 290 3.00 19.52 4.05
C LEU A 290 1.56 19.88 4.40
N VAL A 291 0.65 18.90 4.46
CA VAL A 291 -0.73 19.10 4.93
C VAL A 291 -0.74 19.56 6.39
N ALA A 292 0.24 19.13 7.18
CA ALA A 292 0.45 19.57 8.56
C ALA A 292 1.32 20.85 8.66
N GLY A 293 1.68 21.47 7.52
CA GLY A 293 2.59 22.62 7.46
C GLY A 293 4.07 22.28 7.67
N LEU A 294 4.45 21.00 7.68
CA LEU A 294 5.81 20.57 7.98
C LEU A 294 6.68 20.53 6.71
N THR A 295 7.49 21.58 6.51
CA THR A 295 8.41 21.69 5.37
C THR A 295 9.76 20.98 5.58
N ILE A 296 10.04 20.51 6.80
CA ILE A 296 11.33 19.91 7.18
C ILE A 296 11.70 18.64 6.37
N TYR A 297 10.70 17.98 5.77
CA TYR A 297 10.89 16.74 5.01
C TYR A 297 11.32 16.97 3.55
N LEU A 298 11.06 18.16 2.99
CA LEU A 298 11.30 18.43 1.55
C LEU A 298 12.76 18.27 1.12
N PRO A 299 13.77 18.76 1.87
CA PRO A 299 15.18 18.55 1.55
C PRO A 299 15.60 17.08 1.43
N TRP A 300 14.87 16.17 2.08
CA TRP A 300 15.20 14.75 2.14
C TRP A 300 14.59 13.93 1.00
N ALA A 301 13.72 14.52 0.18
CA ALA A 301 12.96 13.80 -0.84
C ALA A 301 13.86 13.02 -1.82
N GLY A 302 14.92 13.64 -2.34
CA GLY A 302 15.80 12.95 -3.29
C GLY A 302 16.70 11.90 -2.63
N SER A 303 17.13 12.11 -1.39
CA SER A 303 17.85 11.10 -0.59
C SER A 303 16.98 9.89 -0.31
N LEU A 304 15.70 10.10 0.02
CA LEU A 304 14.72 9.04 0.24
C LEU A 304 14.47 8.24 -1.05
N VAL A 305 14.41 8.91 -2.22
CA VAL A 305 14.34 8.21 -3.51
C VAL A 305 15.53 7.27 -3.69
N ALA A 306 16.75 7.72 -3.41
CA ALA A 306 17.94 6.89 -3.53
C ALA A 306 17.92 5.70 -2.54
N ILE A 307 17.54 5.94 -1.29
CA ILE A 307 17.43 4.90 -0.25
C ILE A 307 16.36 3.88 -0.64
N MET A 308 15.18 4.32 -1.06
CA MET A 308 14.09 3.43 -1.43
C MET A 308 14.41 2.66 -2.71
N ALA A 309 15.00 3.31 -3.72
CA ALA A 309 15.46 2.64 -4.93
C ALA A 309 16.57 1.61 -4.65
N ALA A 310 17.39 1.83 -3.62
CA ALA A 310 18.38 0.86 -3.17
C ALA A 310 17.69 -0.29 -2.43
N ALA A 311 16.74 0.00 -1.55
CA ALA A 311 15.98 -1.00 -0.78
C ALA A 311 15.21 -1.98 -1.68
N VAL A 312 14.54 -1.50 -2.72
CA VAL A 312 13.87 -2.37 -3.71
C VAL A 312 14.87 -3.08 -4.64
N GLY A 313 16.10 -2.56 -4.75
CA GLY A 313 17.18 -3.08 -5.59
C GLY A 313 18.18 -4.01 -4.88
N VAL A 314 18.00 -4.32 -3.59
CA VAL A 314 18.96 -5.13 -2.81
C VAL A 314 19.18 -6.51 -3.41
N ASN A 315 18.16 -7.07 -4.07
CA ASN A 315 18.23 -8.39 -4.68
C ASN A 315 18.03 -8.35 -6.20
N LEU A 316 18.93 -7.67 -6.92
CA LEU A 316 18.93 -7.69 -8.39
C LEU A 316 19.27 -9.07 -8.98
N TYR A 317 19.97 -9.93 -8.22
CA TYR A 317 20.38 -11.26 -8.68
C TYR A 317 19.27 -12.29 -8.65
N SER A 318 18.24 -12.13 -7.81
CA SER A 318 17.09 -13.05 -7.84
C SER A 318 16.36 -13.02 -9.18
N ALA A 319 16.39 -11.89 -9.90
CA ALA A 319 15.76 -11.77 -11.20
C ALA A 319 16.51 -12.53 -12.31
N ASP A 320 17.80 -12.84 -12.12
CA ASP A 320 18.58 -13.60 -13.12
C ASP A 320 18.36 -15.12 -13.01
N GLY A 321 17.86 -15.61 -11.87
CA GLY A 321 17.56 -17.02 -11.66
C GLY A 321 18.74 -17.94 -12.03
N SER A 322 18.50 -18.90 -12.93
CA SER A 322 19.51 -19.86 -13.38
C SER A 322 20.60 -19.26 -14.27
N ALA A 323 20.39 -18.08 -14.88
CA ALA A 323 21.40 -17.42 -15.70
C ALA A 323 22.62 -16.97 -14.89
N LEU A 324 22.47 -16.85 -13.56
CA LEU A 324 23.57 -16.60 -12.64
C LEU A 324 24.70 -17.63 -12.78
N TRP A 325 24.37 -18.90 -13.05
CA TRP A 325 25.37 -19.97 -13.18
C TRP A 325 26.38 -19.72 -14.29
N ILE A 326 25.96 -19.11 -15.40
CA ILE A 326 26.86 -18.77 -16.51
C ILE A 326 27.91 -17.76 -16.05
N SER A 327 27.52 -16.79 -15.22
CA SER A 327 28.43 -15.78 -14.68
C SER A 327 29.37 -16.35 -13.62
N LEU A 328 28.89 -17.32 -12.82
CA LEU A 328 29.70 -17.99 -11.80
C LEU A 328 30.72 -18.97 -12.39
N MET A 329 30.37 -19.65 -13.49
CA MET A 329 31.25 -20.62 -14.16
C MET A 329 32.29 -19.97 -15.07
N THR A 330 32.15 -18.67 -15.36
CA THR A 330 33.11 -17.94 -16.19
C THR A 330 34.16 -17.26 -15.30
N PRO A 331 35.45 -17.64 -15.38
CA PRO A 331 36.48 -17.00 -14.57
C PRO A 331 36.72 -15.54 -14.98
N GLY A 332 36.98 -14.66 -14.01
CA GLY A 332 37.38 -13.27 -14.24
C GLY A 332 36.26 -12.26 -14.53
N VAL A 333 35.00 -12.69 -14.74
CA VAL A 333 33.90 -11.77 -15.10
C VAL A 333 33.16 -11.17 -13.90
N LEU A 334 33.32 -11.73 -12.70
CA LEU A 334 32.54 -11.36 -11.51
C LEU A 334 32.65 -9.86 -11.15
N ARG A 335 33.86 -9.29 -11.19
CA ARG A 335 34.07 -7.87 -10.87
C ARG A 335 33.39 -6.95 -11.90
N ALA A 336 33.47 -7.32 -13.17
CA ALA A 336 32.85 -6.55 -14.25
C ALA A 336 31.31 -6.62 -14.19
N ASP A 337 30.75 -7.78 -13.80
CA ASP A 337 29.31 -7.95 -13.59
C ASP A 337 28.81 -7.08 -12.43
N LEU A 338 29.45 -7.18 -11.25
CA LEU A 338 29.09 -6.40 -10.07
C LEU A 338 29.18 -4.89 -10.33
N ARG A 339 30.33 -4.41 -10.85
CA ARG A 339 30.54 -2.99 -11.12
C ARG A 339 29.64 -2.49 -12.25
N GLY A 340 29.39 -3.30 -13.28
CA GLY A 340 28.50 -2.96 -14.37
C GLY A 340 27.06 -2.73 -13.90
N ARG A 341 26.55 -3.58 -13.00
CA ARG A 341 25.22 -3.42 -12.40
C ARG A 341 25.13 -2.21 -11.47
N GLN A 342 26.15 -1.99 -10.64
CA GLN A 342 26.24 -0.81 -9.77
C GLN A 342 26.22 0.48 -10.60
N LEU A 343 27.02 0.55 -11.67
CA LEU A 343 27.06 1.71 -12.57
C LEU A 343 25.74 1.90 -13.31
N ALA A 344 25.13 0.83 -13.81
CA ALA A 344 23.82 0.92 -14.47
C ALA A 344 22.74 1.43 -13.50
N TRP A 345 22.73 0.97 -12.25
CA TRP A 345 21.83 1.46 -11.22
C TRP A 345 22.08 2.95 -10.92
N LEU A 346 23.34 3.36 -10.74
CA LEU A 346 23.72 4.77 -10.53
C LEU A 346 23.25 5.66 -11.69
N LEU A 347 23.46 5.23 -12.93
CA LEU A 347 23.05 6.00 -14.12
C LEU A 347 21.53 6.18 -14.23
N VAL A 348 20.74 5.24 -13.70
CA VAL A 348 19.28 5.33 -13.71
C VAL A 348 18.76 6.16 -12.53
N VAL A 349 19.29 5.92 -11.33
CA VAL A 349 18.73 6.46 -10.09
C VAL A 349 19.30 7.83 -9.72
N ALA A 350 20.60 8.04 -9.92
CA ALA A 350 21.27 9.26 -9.45
C ALA A 350 20.74 10.54 -10.10
N PRO A 351 20.50 10.60 -11.43
CA PRO A 351 20.02 11.84 -12.06
C PRO A 351 18.68 12.32 -11.47
N THR A 352 17.72 11.41 -11.32
CA THR A 352 16.40 11.74 -10.76
C THR A 352 16.46 12.05 -9.27
N SER A 353 17.28 11.32 -8.50
CA SER A 353 17.47 11.60 -7.08
C SER A 353 18.09 12.97 -6.87
N LEU A 354 19.13 13.33 -7.63
CA LEU A 354 19.78 14.64 -7.55
C LEU A 354 18.82 15.79 -7.91
N VAL A 355 18.05 15.65 -9.00
CA VAL A 355 17.06 16.66 -9.39
C VAL A 355 16.03 16.88 -8.27
N ILE A 356 15.50 15.80 -7.68
CA ILE A 356 14.53 15.88 -6.59
C ILE A 356 15.16 16.49 -5.33
N THR A 357 16.41 16.16 -5.01
CA THR A 357 17.13 16.77 -3.89
C THR A 357 17.29 18.28 -4.08
N VAL A 358 17.68 18.72 -5.28
CA VAL A 358 17.84 20.16 -5.59
C VAL A 358 16.49 20.88 -5.46
N LEU A 359 15.41 20.30 -5.99
CA LEU A 359 14.06 20.86 -5.86
C LEU A 359 13.60 20.91 -4.39
N GLY A 360 13.83 19.83 -3.64
CA GLY A 360 13.49 19.75 -2.22
C GLY A 360 14.24 20.77 -1.36
N LEU A 361 15.53 21.00 -1.64
CA LEU A 361 16.33 22.04 -0.99
C LEU A 361 15.85 23.44 -1.35
N ALA A 362 15.49 23.69 -2.61
CA ALA A 362 14.98 24.98 -3.05
C ALA A 362 13.64 25.34 -2.40
N LEU A 363 12.73 24.36 -2.28
CA LEU A 363 11.41 24.53 -1.69
C LEU A 363 11.42 24.54 -0.15
N GLY A 364 12.34 23.81 0.49
CA GLY A 364 12.50 23.77 1.95
C GLY A 364 13.28 24.96 2.52
N ALA A 365 13.86 25.82 1.67
CA ALA A 365 14.58 27.01 2.09
C ALA A 365 13.61 28.11 2.55
N ASP A 366 13.20 28.03 3.81
CA ASP A 366 12.33 28.99 4.47
C ASP A 366 12.86 30.45 4.37
N PRO A 367 12.08 31.41 3.81
CA PRO A 367 12.47 32.82 3.72
C PRO A 367 12.78 33.46 5.07
N GLN A 368 12.14 33.00 6.16
CA GLN A 368 12.30 33.57 7.50
C GLN A 368 13.71 33.42 8.07
N ARG A 369 14.44 32.34 7.74
CA ARG A 369 15.85 32.17 8.16
C ARG A 369 16.82 33.13 7.46
N ARG A 370 16.46 33.67 6.29
CA ARG A 370 17.27 34.71 5.60
C ARG A 370 17.10 36.08 6.25
N GLY A 371 15.94 36.39 6.82
CA GLY A 371 15.70 37.61 7.59
C GLY A 371 16.50 37.63 8.90
N ASP A 372 16.48 36.53 9.64
CA ASP A 372 17.11 36.44 10.97
C ASP A 372 18.66 36.44 10.90
N ARG A 373 19.23 35.87 9.82
CA ARG A 373 20.68 35.98 9.54
C ARG A 373 21.12 37.36 9.04
N ARG A 374 20.22 38.17 8.47
CA ARG A 374 20.52 39.56 8.11
C ARG A 374 20.33 40.53 9.28
N GLY A 375 19.52 40.16 10.28
CA GLY A 375 19.37 40.92 11.53
C GLY A 375 20.53 40.76 12.53
N ARG A 376 21.27 39.65 12.46
CA ARG A 376 22.54 39.48 13.20
C ARG A 376 23.74 39.89 12.36
N GLY A 377 23.94 41.18 12.21
CA GLY A 377 25.23 41.72 11.75
C GLY A 377 26.37 41.39 12.73
N PRO A 378 27.64 41.50 12.33
CA PRO A 378 28.82 41.14 13.13
C PRO A 378 29.10 42.06 14.33
N HIS A 379 28.15 42.91 14.73
CA HIS A 379 28.25 43.80 15.88
C HIS A 379 27.14 43.49 16.88
N GLY A 380 27.30 42.39 17.63
CA GLY A 380 26.56 42.21 18.89
C GLY A 380 27.13 43.19 19.93
N PRO A 381 26.30 43.89 20.72
CA PRO A 381 26.81 44.81 21.72
C PRO A 381 27.50 44.02 22.84
N ALA A 382 28.75 44.40 23.11
CA ALA A 382 29.37 44.16 24.40
C ALA A 382 28.67 45.03 25.46
N GLY A 383 28.30 44.42 26.59
CA GLY A 383 27.76 45.10 27.77
C GLY A 383 26.45 44.49 28.24
N GLY A 384 26.28 44.02 29.48
CA GLY A 384 27.19 44.01 30.60
C GLY A 384 26.66 43.06 31.67
N VAL A 385 27.60 42.50 32.42
CA VAL A 385 27.37 41.79 33.67
C VAL A 385 26.67 42.74 34.65
N ARG A 386 25.47 42.39 35.12
CA ARG A 386 25.00 42.83 36.44
C ARG A 386 24.28 41.69 37.14
N ALA A 387 24.91 41.28 38.23
CA ALA A 387 24.41 40.34 39.21
C ALA A 387 23.10 40.84 39.84
N ALA A 388 22.19 39.92 40.09
CA ALA A 388 21.17 40.06 41.11
C ALA A 388 21.21 38.77 41.97
N ALA A 389 21.66 38.94 43.20
CA ALA A 389 21.61 37.94 44.27
C ALA A 389 20.17 37.80 44.81
N PRO A 390 19.85 36.70 45.51
CA PRO A 390 18.49 36.38 45.92
C PRO A 390 18.10 37.09 47.21
N ALA A 391 16.81 37.37 47.35
CA ALA A 391 16.10 37.52 48.62
C ALA A 391 14.74 36.83 48.48
#